data_AF-A0A0G1IGN8-F1
#
_entry.id   AF-A0A0G1IGN8-F1
#
_cell.length_a   1.000
_cell.length_b   1.000
_cell.length_c   1.000
_cell.angle_alpha   90.00
_cell.angle_beta   90.00
_cell.angle_gamma   90.00
#
_symmetry.space_group_name_H-M   'P 1'
#
loop_
_entity.id
_entity.type
_entity.pdbx_description
1 polymer ?
#
loop_
_entity_poly.entity_id
_entity_poly.type
_entity_poly.pdbx_seq_one_letter_code
_entity_poly.pdbx_strand_id
1 'polypeptide(L)'
;MVIGGGPAGMMAAGRASERGKSVLLLEKNKTLGKKLDATGGGRCNITNAEYDVHEFLKHYSTAKNYLYSPFSRFGVKNTFEFFESHGLPLVIEARKRAFPNTQKATDVSRVMKQYIADNRVTIKMGAAVGRITALGGKITSVSCGSAQYTADNFIIATGGYSRPETGSTGDGFKWLKNLGHTVAP
;
A
#
# COMPACT_ATOMS: atom_id res chain seq x y z
N MET A 1 10.91 7.95 1.53
CA MET A 1 10.99 6.56 2.04
C MET A 1 9.59 6.03 2.29
N VAL A 2 9.34 4.77 1.96
CA VAL A 2 8.07 4.07 2.18
C VAL A 2 8.33 2.86 3.09
N ILE A 3 7.48 2.67 4.10
CA ILE A 3 7.60 1.57 5.08
C ILE A 3 6.42 0.63 4.92
N GLY A 4 6.67 -0.59 4.49
CA GLY A 4 5.68 -1.61 4.16
C GLY A 4 5.54 -1.82 2.64
N GLY A 5 5.68 -3.06 2.19
CA GLY A 5 5.60 -3.51 0.80
C GLY A 5 4.27 -4.15 0.43
N GLY A 6 3.18 -3.69 1.05
CA GLY A 6 1.81 -4.04 0.67
C GLY A 6 1.32 -3.24 -0.54
N PRO A 7 0.04 -3.36 -0.94
CA PRO A 7 -0.51 -2.64 -2.10
C PRO A 7 -0.37 -1.12 -1.98
N ALA A 8 -0.69 -0.55 -0.81
CA ALA A 8 -0.54 0.89 -0.57
C ALA A 8 0.92 1.35 -0.67
N GLY A 9 1.86 0.58 -0.12
CA GLY A 9 3.28 0.92 -0.14
C GLY A 9 3.89 0.82 -1.52
N MET A 10 3.56 -0.24 -2.28
CA MET A 10 4.03 -0.38 -3.66
C MET A 10 3.45 0.72 -4.57
N MET A 11 2.15 1.04 -4.45
CA MET A 11 1.55 2.15 -5.20
C MET A 11 2.20 3.50 -4.85
N ALA A 12 2.37 3.79 -3.57
CA ALA A 12 3.00 5.03 -3.11
C ALA A 12 4.45 5.16 -3.58
N ALA A 13 5.21 4.07 -3.53
CA ALA A 13 6.62 4.07 -3.93
C ALA A 13 6.77 4.23 -5.45
N GLY A 14 6.03 3.47 -6.24
CA GLY A 14 6.06 3.58 -7.70
C GLY A 14 5.62 4.97 -8.16
N ARG A 15 4.50 5.49 -7.62
CA ARG A 15 4.00 6.81 -8.00
C ARG A 15 4.91 7.96 -7.58
N ALA A 16 5.58 7.86 -6.44
CA ALA A 16 6.58 8.84 -6.04
C ALA A 16 7.78 8.83 -6.99
N SER A 17 8.22 7.64 -7.42
CA SER A 17 9.34 7.50 -8.35
C SER A 17 9.01 7.95 -9.78
N GLU A 18 7.81 7.66 -10.28
CA GLU A 18 7.29 8.22 -11.55
C GLU A 18 7.34 9.76 -11.58
N ARG A 19 7.22 10.40 -10.42
CA ARG A 19 7.30 11.85 -10.25
C ARG A 19 8.73 12.35 -10.04
N GLY A 20 9.74 11.54 -10.38
CA GLY A 20 11.15 11.88 -10.33
C GLY A 20 11.75 11.89 -8.93
N LYS A 21 11.15 11.19 -7.95
CA LYS A 21 11.72 11.11 -6.59
C LYS A 21 12.55 9.85 -6.42
N SER A 22 13.67 9.95 -5.72
CA SER A 22 14.39 8.77 -5.24
C SER A 22 13.62 8.12 -4.10
N VAL A 23 13.31 6.83 -4.21
CA VAL A 23 12.49 6.10 -3.25
C VAL A 23 13.19 4.86 -2.74
N LEU A 24 13.28 4.76 -1.41
CA LEU A 24 13.57 3.54 -0.67
C LEU A 24 12.27 2.98 -0.09
N LEU A 25 11.96 1.73 -0.41
CA LEU A 25 10.87 0.93 0.19
C LEU A 25 11.47 -0.12 1.13
N LEU A 26 11.05 -0.10 2.39
CA LEU A 26 11.44 -1.06 3.42
C LEU A 26 10.31 -2.08 3.65
N GLU A 27 10.60 -3.37 3.53
CA GLU A 27 9.66 -4.47 3.80
C GLU A 27 10.26 -5.43 4.84
N LYS A 28 9.47 -5.79 5.86
CA LYS A 28 9.92 -6.69 6.92
C LYS A 28 10.08 -8.14 6.46
N ASN A 29 9.23 -8.58 5.55
CA ASN A 29 9.23 -9.94 5.02
C ASN A 29 10.35 -10.11 3.98
N LYS A 30 10.65 -11.37 3.64
CA LYS A 30 11.55 -11.73 2.53
C LYS A 30 10.92 -11.52 1.15
N THR A 31 9.62 -11.24 1.09
CA THR A 31 8.85 -11.02 -0.13
C THR A 31 7.86 -9.87 0.05
N LEU A 32 7.60 -9.14 -1.04
CA LEU A 32 6.57 -8.09 -1.09
C LEU A 32 5.17 -8.71 -1.27
N GLY A 33 4.14 -8.00 -0.81
CA GLY A 33 2.75 -8.34 -1.11
C GLY A 33 2.22 -9.63 -0.47
N LYS A 34 2.86 -10.18 0.56
CA LYS A 34 2.48 -11.48 1.18
C LYS A 34 0.98 -11.57 1.53
N LYS A 35 0.40 -10.48 2.03
CA LYS A 35 -1.04 -10.41 2.31
C LYS A 35 -1.88 -10.31 1.04
N LEU A 36 -1.42 -9.54 0.06
CA LEU A 36 -2.10 -9.33 -1.23
C LEU A 36 -2.32 -10.67 -1.94
N ASP A 37 -1.30 -11.53 -1.94
CA ASP A 37 -1.33 -12.88 -2.52
C ASP A 37 -2.42 -13.79 -1.92
N ALA A 38 -2.87 -13.52 -0.69
CA ALA A 38 -3.90 -14.30 0.00
C ALA A 38 -5.30 -13.68 -0.04
N THR A 39 -5.47 -12.49 -0.63
CA THR A 39 -6.77 -11.79 -0.63
C THR A 39 -7.81 -12.44 -1.53
N GLY A 40 -9.09 -12.33 -1.17
CA GLY A 40 -10.21 -12.82 -1.99
C GLY A 40 -10.18 -14.33 -2.27
N GLY A 41 -9.66 -15.14 -1.33
CA GLY A 41 -9.49 -16.58 -1.54
C GLY A 41 -8.38 -16.91 -2.55
N GLY A 42 -7.36 -16.06 -2.66
CA GLY A 42 -6.27 -16.20 -3.63
C GLY A 42 -6.58 -15.62 -5.01
N ARG A 43 -7.73 -14.96 -5.18
CA ARG A 43 -8.14 -14.34 -6.45
C ARG A 43 -7.88 -12.83 -6.51
N CYS A 44 -7.76 -12.18 -5.36
CA CYS A 44 -7.67 -10.73 -5.19
C CYS A 44 -8.88 -9.96 -5.75
N ASN A 45 -9.82 -9.61 -4.87
CA ASN A 45 -10.84 -8.60 -5.18
C ASN A 45 -10.16 -7.22 -5.14
N ILE A 46 -9.71 -6.74 -6.29
CA ILE A 46 -8.85 -5.55 -6.43
C ILE A 46 -9.61 -4.27 -6.02
N THR A 47 -10.84 -4.13 -6.53
CA THR A 47 -11.70 -2.96 -6.29
C THR A 47 -13.17 -3.34 -6.51
N ASN A 48 -14.07 -2.36 -6.41
CA ASN A 48 -15.47 -2.49 -6.85
C ASN A 48 -15.70 -1.58 -8.06
N ALA A 49 -16.37 -2.08 -9.10
CA ALA A 49 -16.72 -1.37 -10.33
C ALA A 49 -17.93 -0.42 -10.14
N GLU A 50 -18.01 0.25 -8.99
CA GLU A 50 -18.93 1.37 -8.77
C GLU A 50 -18.21 2.66 -9.18
N TYR A 51 -18.56 3.18 -10.35
CA TYR A 51 -17.90 4.36 -10.91
C TYR A 51 -18.42 5.66 -10.32
N ASP A 52 -19.59 5.65 -9.69
CA ASP A 52 -20.09 6.78 -8.91
C ASP A 52 -19.37 6.83 -7.55
N VAL A 53 -18.51 7.84 -7.36
CA VAL A 53 -17.75 8.02 -6.12
C VAL A 53 -18.66 8.23 -4.91
N HIS A 54 -19.81 8.90 -5.07
CA HIS A 54 -20.75 9.12 -3.97
C HIS A 54 -21.39 7.81 -3.52
N GLU A 55 -21.81 6.96 -4.46
CA GLU A 55 -22.35 5.63 -4.16
C GLU A 55 -21.27 4.71 -3.58
N PHE A 56 -20.10 4.65 -4.21
CA PHE A 56 -19.00 3.80 -3.76
C PHE A 56 -18.60 4.11 -2.31
N LEU A 57 -18.50 5.40 -1.97
CA LEU A 57 -18.07 5.81 -0.63
C LEU A 57 -19.13 5.61 0.46
N LYS A 58 -20.41 5.32 0.13
CA LYS A 58 -21.40 4.93 1.15
C LYS A 58 -20.98 3.65 1.90
N HIS A 59 -20.17 2.80 1.29
CA HIS A 59 -19.67 1.56 1.90
C HIS A 59 -18.53 1.77 2.91
N TYR A 60 -18.02 3.00 3.06
CA TYR A 60 -16.88 3.32 3.94
C TYR A 60 -17.27 4.00 5.26
N SER A 61 -18.57 4.04 5.59
CA SER A 61 -19.09 4.56 6.87
C SER A 61 -18.49 5.94 7.21
N THR A 62 -17.94 6.12 8.41
CA THR A 62 -17.34 7.38 8.91
C THR A 62 -16.15 7.86 8.09
N ALA A 63 -15.46 6.97 7.36
CA ALA A 63 -14.32 7.34 6.51
C ALA A 63 -14.73 8.00 5.18
N LYS A 64 -16.01 7.93 4.80
CA LYS A 64 -16.55 8.48 3.53
C LYS A 64 -16.05 9.89 3.23
N ASN A 65 -16.18 10.81 4.18
CA ASN A 65 -15.87 12.23 3.95
C ASN A 65 -14.37 12.45 3.69
N TYR A 66 -13.52 11.72 4.41
CA TYR A 66 -12.06 11.76 4.19
C TYR A 66 -11.67 11.21 2.82
N LEU A 67 -12.40 10.20 2.33
CA LEU A 67 -12.08 9.48 1.11
C LEU A 67 -12.50 10.19 -0.18
N TYR A 68 -13.37 11.20 -0.17
CA TYR A 68 -13.73 11.93 -1.40
C TYR A 68 -12.51 12.53 -2.11
N SER A 69 -11.60 13.17 -1.37
CA SER A 69 -10.41 13.81 -1.94
C SER A 69 -9.42 12.82 -2.59
N PRO A 70 -9.04 11.68 -1.97
CA PRO A 70 -8.21 10.70 -2.65
C PRO A 70 -8.93 10.03 -3.83
N PHE A 71 -10.23 9.71 -3.71
CA PHE A 71 -10.97 9.04 -4.79
C PHE A 71 -11.26 9.95 -5.99
N SER A 72 -11.32 11.28 -5.82
CA SER A 72 -11.39 12.22 -6.95
C SER A 72 -10.08 12.32 -7.73
N ARG A 73 -8.95 11.97 -7.10
CA ARG A 73 -7.61 11.97 -7.73
C ARG A 73 -7.23 10.61 -8.32
N PHE A 74 -7.59 9.53 -7.65
CA PHE A 74 -7.33 8.17 -8.08
C PHE A 74 -8.52 7.29 -7.66
N GLY A 75 -9.46 7.12 -8.58
CA GLY A 75 -10.70 6.40 -8.35
C GLY A 75 -10.73 5.01 -8.97
N VAL A 76 -11.94 4.46 -9.08
CA VAL A 76 -12.19 3.14 -9.69
C VAL A 76 -11.70 3.11 -11.13
N LYS A 77 -12.03 4.12 -11.94
CA LYS A 77 -11.56 4.21 -13.33
C LYS A 77 -10.03 4.15 -13.44
N ASN A 78 -9.32 4.93 -12.62
CA ASN A 78 -7.86 4.93 -12.62
C ASN A 78 -7.27 3.59 -12.14
N THR A 79 -7.98 2.87 -11.28
CA THR A 79 -7.57 1.52 -10.85
C THR A 79 -7.64 0.54 -12.02
N PHE A 80 -8.72 0.56 -12.82
CA PHE A 80 -8.81 -0.24 -14.04
C PHE A 80 -7.72 0.14 -15.04
N GLU A 81 -7.62 1.44 -15.37
CA GLU A 81 -6.59 1.96 -16.30
C GLU A 81 -5.17 1.56 -15.85
N PHE A 82 -4.87 1.63 -14.55
CA PHE A 82 -3.58 1.23 -14.00
C PHE A 82 -3.27 -0.26 -14.25
N PHE A 83 -4.16 -1.17 -13.87
CA PHE A 83 -3.88 -2.60 -14.04
C PHE A 83 -3.91 -3.03 -15.51
N GLU A 84 -4.84 -2.51 -16.30
CA GLU A 84 -4.97 -2.85 -17.72
C GLU A 84 -3.79 -2.34 -18.54
N SER A 85 -3.31 -1.12 -18.29
CA SER A 85 -2.10 -0.58 -18.94
C SER A 85 -0.82 -1.36 -18.58
N HIS A 86 -0.82 -2.09 -17.46
CA HIS A 86 0.27 -2.99 -17.08
C HIS A 86 0.01 -4.45 -17.48
N GLY A 87 -0.90 -4.68 -18.43
CA GLY A 87 -1.15 -6.01 -19.02
C GLY A 87 -1.92 -6.96 -18.11
N LEU A 88 -2.72 -6.43 -17.16
CA LEU A 88 -3.61 -7.23 -16.32
C LEU A 88 -5.08 -6.80 -16.52
N PRO A 89 -5.76 -7.39 -17.53
CA PRO A 89 -7.19 -7.18 -17.74
C PRO A 89 -7.99 -7.54 -16.49
N LEU A 90 -9.00 -6.73 -16.17
CA LEU A 90 -9.89 -6.97 -15.05
C LEU A 90 -11.25 -7.51 -15.51
N VAL A 91 -11.83 -8.40 -14.72
CA VAL A 91 -13.18 -8.94 -14.94
C VAL A 91 -14.08 -8.53 -13.79
N ILE A 92 -15.29 -8.08 -14.14
CA ILE A 92 -16.32 -7.68 -13.19
C ILE A 92 -17.25 -8.85 -12.93
N GLU A 93 -17.47 -9.16 -11.67
CA GLU A 93 -18.37 -10.22 -11.23
C GLU A 93 -19.55 -9.67 -10.43
N ALA A 94 -20.41 -10.59 -9.96
CA ALA A 94 -21.53 -10.28 -9.09
C ALA A 94 -21.15 -9.30 -7.96
N ARG A 95 -22.08 -8.36 -7.71
CA ARG A 95 -21.90 -7.23 -6.78
C ARG A 95 -20.79 -6.26 -7.17
N LYS A 96 -20.53 -6.11 -8.47
CA LYS A 96 -19.52 -5.21 -9.05
C LYS A 96 -18.10 -5.51 -8.55
N ARG A 97 -17.79 -6.71 -8.06
CA ARG A 97 -16.43 -7.04 -7.60
C ARG A 97 -15.50 -7.17 -8.79
N ALA A 98 -14.33 -6.55 -8.73
CA ALA A 98 -13.35 -6.58 -9.81
C ALA A 98 -12.18 -7.49 -9.44
N PHE A 99 -11.90 -8.47 -10.30
CA PHE A 99 -10.83 -9.45 -10.15
C PHE A 99 -9.87 -9.35 -11.35
N PRO A 100 -8.62 -9.81 -11.23
CA PRO A 100 -7.81 -10.07 -12.43
C PRO A 100 -8.52 -11.15 -13.27
N ASN A 101 -8.48 -11.02 -14.60
CA ASN A 101 -9.09 -12.00 -15.50
C ASN A 101 -8.54 -13.43 -15.29
N THR A 102 -7.29 -13.55 -14.85
CA THR A 102 -6.66 -14.82 -14.50
C THR A 102 -7.17 -15.44 -13.20
N GLN A 103 -7.92 -14.69 -12.41
CA GLN A 103 -8.43 -15.08 -11.09
C GLN A 103 -7.31 -15.43 -10.09
N LYS A 104 -6.10 -14.88 -10.27
CA LYS A 104 -4.94 -15.14 -9.40
C LYS A 104 -4.44 -13.85 -8.75
N ALA A 105 -4.46 -13.82 -7.43
CA ALA A 105 -3.91 -12.72 -6.64
C ALA A 105 -2.41 -12.49 -6.88
N THR A 106 -1.68 -13.56 -7.19
CA THR A 106 -0.25 -13.51 -7.52
C THR A 106 0.03 -12.72 -8.80
N ASP A 107 -0.92 -12.64 -9.74
CA ASP A 107 -0.77 -11.77 -10.91
C ASP A 107 -0.88 -10.30 -10.54
N VAL A 108 -1.76 -9.95 -9.60
CA VAL A 108 -1.86 -8.59 -9.06
C VAL A 108 -0.55 -8.20 -8.37
N SER A 109 -0.02 -9.07 -7.51
CA SER A 109 1.24 -8.76 -6.81
C SER A 109 2.43 -8.72 -7.77
N ARG A 110 2.44 -9.55 -8.81
CA ARG A 110 3.44 -9.50 -9.89
C ARG A 110 3.42 -8.15 -10.60
N VAL A 111 2.25 -7.66 -11.02
CA VAL A 111 2.12 -6.33 -11.65
C VAL A 111 2.62 -5.23 -10.72
N MET A 112 2.24 -5.26 -9.45
CA MET A 112 2.68 -4.23 -8.48
C MET A 112 4.20 -4.27 -8.24
N LYS A 113 4.80 -5.47 -8.21
CA LYS A 113 6.27 -5.65 -8.11
C LYS A 113 6.98 -5.15 -9.36
N GLN A 114 6.43 -5.44 -10.53
CA GLN A 114 6.97 -4.96 -11.81
C GLN A 114 6.90 -3.44 -11.90
N TYR A 115 5.75 -2.85 -11.53
CA TYR A 115 5.53 -1.41 -11.52
C TYR A 115 6.60 -0.64 -10.73
N ILE A 116 6.94 -1.10 -9.52
CA ILE A 116 7.99 -0.45 -8.72
C ILE A 116 9.40 -0.72 -9.24
N ALA A 117 9.63 -1.86 -9.89
CA ALA A 117 10.91 -2.22 -10.49
C ALA A 117 11.19 -1.38 -11.75
N ASP A 118 10.20 -1.23 -12.63
CA ASP A 118 10.28 -0.38 -13.84
C ASP A 118 10.53 1.09 -13.47
N ASN A 119 9.94 1.51 -12.35
CA ASN A 119 10.16 2.82 -11.77
C ASN A 119 11.40 2.93 -10.89
N ARG A 120 12.31 1.94 -10.90
CA ARG A 120 13.62 1.98 -10.22
C ARG A 120 13.54 2.29 -8.72
N VAL A 121 12.48 1.86 -8.05
CA VAL A 121 12.36 1.96 -6.60
C VAL A 121 13.45 1.09 -5.96
N THR A 122 14.22 1.65 -5.02
CA THR A 122 15.15 0.86 -4.22
C THR A 122 14.37 0.07 -3.18
N ILE A 123 14.51 -1.26 -3.17
CA ILE A 123 13.76 -2.14 -2.28
C ILE A 123 14.70 -2.82 -1.30
N LYS A 124 14.39 -2.76 0.00
CA LYS A 124 15.08 -3.51 1.05
C LYS A 124 14.08 -4.45 1.73
N MET A 125 14.17 -5.73 1.40
CA MET A 125 13.41 -6.81 2.05
C MET A 125 14.16 -7.33 3.29
N GLY A 126 13.45 -8.02 4.18
CA GLY A 126 14.01 -8.46 5.47
C GLY A 126 14.38 -7.29 6.39
N ALA A 127 13.86 -6.09 6.12
CA ALA A 127 14.17 -4.85 6.81
C ALA A 127 13.01 -4.45 7.71
N ALA A 128 12.91 -5.12 8.86
CA ALA A 128 11.94 -4.77 9.88
C ALA A 128 12.34 -3.45 10.55
N VAL A 129 11.53 -2.40 10.35
CA VAL A 129 11.71 -1.13 11.06
C VAL A 129 11.42 -1.36 12.55
N GLY A 130 12.40 -1.08 13.40
CA GLY A 130 12.27 -1.21 14.85
C GLY A 130 11.96 0.11 15.55
N ARG A 131 12.50 1.22 15.03
CA ARG A 131 12.33 2.56 15.61
C ARG A 131 12.16 3.61 14.51
N ILE A 132 11.29 4.57 14.77
CA ILE A 132 11.20 5.84 14.04
C ILE A 132 11.70 6.93 14.97
N THR A 133 12.68 7.71 14.53
CA THR A 133 13.24 8.83 15.28
C THR A 133 12.68 10.13 14.71
N ALA A 134 12.18 11.00 15.58
CA ALA A 134 11.71 12.33 15.23
C ALA A 134 12.41 13.39 16.08
N LEU A 135 12.75 14.51 15.46
CA LEU A 135 13.35 15.69 16.09
C LEU A 135 12.61 16.94 15.60
N GLY A 136 12.23 17.84 16.52
CA GLY A 136 11.51 19.06 16.16
C GLY A 136 10.19 18.81 15.41
N GLY A 137 9.47 17.74 15.77
CA GLY A 137 8.20 17.38 15.12
C GLY A 137 8.33 16.75 13.72
N LYS A 138 9.55 16.47 13.25
CA LYS A 138 9.79 15.82 11.95
C LYS A 138 10.49 14.49 12.13
N ILE A 139 10.05 13.48 11.38
CA ILE A 139 10.77 12.21 11.28
C ILE A 139 12.11 12.48 10.60
N THR A 140 13.21 12.02 11.19
CA THR A 140 14.57 12.21 10.66
C THR A 140 15.19 10.91 10.18
N SER A 141 14.84 9.78 10.82
CA SER A 141 15.39 8.47 10.45
C SER A 141 14.52 7.31 10.92
N VAL A 142 14.79 6.15 10.34
CA VAL A 142 14.27 4.85 10.82
C VAL A 142 15.42 3.87 11.00
N SER A 143 15.31 2.97 11.98
CA SER A 143 16.28 1.90 12.20
C SER A 143 15.72 0.53 11.83
N CYS A 144 16.56 -0.30 11.20
CA CYS A 144 16.30 -1.71 10.92
C CYS A 144 17.49 -2.53 11.48
N GLY A 145 17.35 -3.06 12.70
CA GLY A 145 18.48 -3.65 13.42
C GLY A 145 19.57 -2.60 13.67
N SER A 146 20.80 -2.88 13.24
CA SER A 146 21.93 -1.95 13.32
C SER A 146 21.98 -0.92 12.18
N ALA A 147 21.19 -1.10 11.12
CA ALA A 147 21.16 -0.17 10.00
C ALA A 147 20.24 1.01 10.30
N GLN A 148 20.64 2.21 9.86
CA GLN A 148 19.85 3.43 9.94
C GLN A 148 19.65 4.00 8.54
N TYR A 149 18.44 4.50 8.26
CA TYR A 149 18.09 5.12 7.00
C TYR A 149 17.45 6.49 7.24
N THR A 150 17.81 7.47 6.42
CA THR A 150 17.28 8.83 6.44
C THR A 150 16.51 9.11 5.15
N ALA A 151 15.59 10.06 5.21
CA ALA A 151 14.87 10.59 4.04
C ALA A 151 14.21 11.93 4.40
N ASP A 152 13.87 12.72 3.38
CA ASP A 152 13.14 13.98 3.58
C ASP A 152 11.64 13.76 3.86
N ASN A 153 11.09 12.65 3.34
CA ASN A 153 9.67 12.33 3.42
C ASN A 153 9.47 10.85 3.74
N PHE A 154 8.46 10.55 4.57
CA PHE A 154 8.14 9.20 5.04
C PHE A 154 6.68 8.87 4.77
N ILE A 155 6.43 7.67 4.26
CA ILE A 155 5.08 7.10 4.09
C ILE A 155 5.00 5.81 4.89
N ILE A 156 4.10 5.76 5.88
CA ILE A 156 3.85 4.58 6.71
C ILE A 156 2.71 3.78 6.07
N ALA A 157 3.03 2.63 5.47
CA ALA A 157 2.11 1.76 4.75
C ALA A 157 2.15 0.32 5.31
N THR A 158 2.27 0.17 6.63
CA THR A 158 2.53 -1.12 7.31
C THR A 158 1.30 -2.02 7.49
N GLY A 159 0.12 -1.57 7.02
CA GLY A 159 -1.14 -2.27 7.25
C GLY A 159 -1.60 -2.23 8.71
N GLY A 160 -2.65 -3.01 9.00
CA GLY A 160 -3.28 -3.07 10.32
C GLY A 160 -2.80 -4.24 11.20
N TYR A 161 -3.73 -4.85 11.96
CA TYR A 161 -3.50 -6.03 12.79
C TYR A 161 -4.02 -7.35 12.20
N SER A 162 -4.86 -7.30 11.16
CA SER A 162 -5.47 -8.51 10.61
C SER A 162 -4.43 -9.39 9.92
N ARG A 163 -4.45 -10.71 10.15
CA ARG A 163 -3.50 -11.68 9.57
C ARG A 163 -2.02 -11.38 9.91
N PRO A 164 -1.61 -11.36 11.20
CA PRO A 164 -0.24 -11.01 11.60
C PRO A 164 0.84 -11.90 10.95
N GLU A 165 0.51 -13.14 10.58
CA GLU A 165 1.36 -14.06 9.82
C GLU A 165 1.80 -13.51 8.45
N THR A 166 1.09 -12.50 7.93
CA THR A 166 1.43 -11.79 6.69
C THR A 166 2.33 -10.56 6.89
N GLY A 167 2.66 -10.23 8.14
CA GLY A 167 3.55 -9.13 8.52
C GLY A 167 2.84 -7.87 9.01
N SER A 168 1.51 -7.77 8.89
CA SER A 168 0.73 -6.68 9.47
C SER A 168 0.48 -6.92 10.96
N THR A 169 1.47 -6.57 11.78
CA THR A 169 1.52 -6.77 13.24
C THR A 169 1.16 -5.52 14.04
N GLY A 170 0.70 -4.47 13.36
CA GLY A 170 0.32 -3.18 13.97
C GLY A 170 1.47 -2.32 14.51
N ASP A 171 2.71 -2.57 14.08
CA ASP A 171 3.87 -1.76 14.51
C ASP A 171 3.68 -0.27 14.20
N GLY A 172 3.09 0.03 13.04
CA GLY A 172 2.77 1.39 12.62
C GLY A 172 1.91 2.16 13.62
N PHE A 173 0.95 1.50 14.28
CA PHE A 173 0.12 2.14 15.30
C PHE A 173 0.92 2.55 16.53
N LYS A 174 1.89 1.72 16.95
CA LYS A 174 2.78 2.05 18.07
C LYS A 174 3.64 3.27 17.71
N TRP A 175 4.19 3.31 16.50
CA TRP A 175 4.98 4.46 16.05
C TRP A 175 4.14 5.73 15.95
N LEU A 176 2.93 5.65 15.41
CA LEU A 176 2.02 6.79 15.30
C LEU A 176 1.65 7.36 16.68
N LYS A 177 1.38 6.51 17.69
CA LYS A 177 1.18 6.96 19.08
C LYS A 177 2.41 7.70 19.62
N ASN A 178 3.61 7.16 19.40
CA ASN A 178 4.86 7.80 19.85
C ASN A 178 5.16 9.12 19.12
N LEU A 179 4.64 9.29 17.91
CA LEU A 179 4.71 10.53 17.14
C LEU A 179 3.61 11.54 17.54
N GLY A 180 2.75 11.21 18.52
CA GLY A 180 1.71 12.09 19.04
C GLY A 180 0.35 11.97 18.33
N HIS A 181 0.16 10.99 17.45
CA HIS A 181 -1.16 10.75 16.84
C HIS A 181 -2.09 9.97 17.77
N THR A 182 -3.37 10.32 17.73
CA THR A 182 -4.43 9.47 18.29
C THR A 182 -4.66 8.27 17.38
N VAL A 183 -4.62 7.07 17.95
CA VAL A 183 -4.98 5.83 17.26
C VAL A 183 -6.30 5.33 17.85
N ALA A 184 -7.32 5.20 17.00
CA ALA A 184 -8.61 4.67 17.39
C ALA A 184 -8.50 3.24 17.93
N PRO A 185 -9.40 2.80 18.83
CA PRO A 185 -9.40 1.47 19.41
C PRO A 185 -9.40 0.33 18.37
#